data_AF-A0A353K1P4-F1
#
_entry.id   AF-A0A353K1P4-F1
#
_cell.length_a   1.000
_cell.length_b   1.000
_cell.length_c   1.000
_cell.angle_alpha   90.00
_cell.angle_beta   90.00
_cell.angle_gamma   90.00
#
_symmetry.space_group_name_H-M   'P 1'
#
loop_
_entity.id
_entity.type
_entity.pdbx_description
1 polymer ?
#
loop_
_entity_poly.entity_id
_entity_poly.type
_entity_poly.pdbx_seq_one_letter_code
_entity_poly.pdbx_strand_id
1 'polypeptide(L)'
;MNVEIISVGTELLLGNILNTDAQYISRRLSDIGLTVYFQTVVGDNKERLKKAFKTAYERADIIITSGGLGPTNDDLTKETGAEYFNKKLVLDEKSLDAIKEYFKSLNRKIGEGNKKQAYFPEDAIIIPNGNGTAPGCIIEDGGKVLINLPGPPSELIPMFENGVMPYLTKYQDGVIFSKVLRVCGIGESFVAEKIKDILDKQTNPTVAPYAKEGEVTLRITAKGKDEEEAKRLIVPVEKEIRNILGDYVYGVGETTIEEVVSNMLIDKKLTLSVAESCTGGMIASRFINVSGASNFFIEGDVTYSNEAKVRRLGVKEETLKKFGAVSDKTAYEMAEGIARAAHTDIGLSTTGIAGPEGG
;
A
#
# COMPACT_ATOMS: atom_id res chain seq x y z
N MET A 1 19.13 11.94 -5.82
CA MET A 1 18.29 13.13 -6.08
C MET A 1 17.04 13.05 -5.23
N ASN A 2 16.58 14.21 -4.78
CA ASN A 2 15.39 14.35 -3.95
C ASN A 2 14.19 14.70 -4.82
N VAL A 3 13.07 14.03 -4.56
CA VAL A 3 11.81 14.23 -5.30
C VAL A 3 10.75 14.78 -4.36
N GLU A 4 9.95 15.72 -4.83
CA GLU A 4 8.71 16.13 -4.18
C GLU A 4 7.52 15.85 -5.10
N ILE A 5 6.44 15.33 -4.51
CA ILE A 5 5.18 15.08 -5.22
C ILE A 5 4.20 16.18 -4.84
N ILE A 6 3.61 16.83 -5.85
CA ILE A 6 2.57 17.85 -5.66
C ILE A 6 1.27 17.34 -6.30
N SER A 7 0.31 16.92 -5.50
CA SER A 7 -1.02 16.54 -5.96
C SER A 7 -1.92 17.77 -6.04
N VAL A 8 -2.46 18.05 -7.22
CA VAL A 8 -3.33 19.19 -7.50
C VAL A 8 -4.77 18.69 -7.62
N GLY A 9 -5.62 19.10 -6.68
CA GLY A 9 -7.02 18.72 -6.66
C GLY A 9 -7.70 19.08 -5.35
N THR A 10 -8.79 19.85 -5.42
CA THR A 10 -9.55 20.29 -4.24
C THR A 10 -10.24 19.12 -3.53
N GLU A 11 -10.70 18.11 -4.28
CA GLU A 11 -11.32 16.89 -3.77
C GLU A 11 -10.41 16.06 -2.86
N LEU A 12 -9.08 16.13 -3.05
CA LEU A 12 -8.09 15.52 -2.17
C LEU A 12 -8.04 16.25 -0.82
N LEU A 13 -8.08 17.59 -0.82
CA LEU A 13 -8.11 18.40 0.40
C LEU A 13 -9.41 18.24 1.18
N LEU A 14 -10.53 18.02 0.48
CA LEU A 14 -11.82 17.77 1.11
C LEU A 14 -11.96 16.34 1.64
N GLY A 15 -11.01 15.45 1.34
CA GLY A 15 -11.06 14.04 1.75
C GLY A 15 -12.11 13.21 0.99
N ASN A 16 -12.59 13.69 -0.16
CA ASN A 16 -13.58 12.97 -0.96
C ASN A 16 -12.97 11.72 -1.62
N ILE A 17 -11.67 11.76 -1.90
CA ILE A 17 -10.91 10.66 -2.47
C ILE A 17 -9.56 10.52 -1.75
N LEU A 18 -9.02 9.31 -1.74
CA LEU A 18 -7.68 9.03 -1.25
C LEU A 18 -6.63 9.45 -2.28
N ASN A 19 -5.49 9.97 -1.82
CA ASN A 19 -4.35 10.32 -2.67
C ASN A 19 -3.55 9.07 -3.08
N THR A 20 -4.16 8.22 -3.92
CA THR A 20 -3.55 6.97 -4.40
C THR A 20 -2.44 7.21 -5.43
N ASP A 21 -2.44 8.33 -6.14
CA ASP A 21 -1.37 8.69 -7.08
C ASP A 21 -0.04 8.94 -6.37
N ALA A 22 -0.04 9.74 -5.30
CA ALA A 22 1.17 10.02 -4.54
C ALA A 22 1.73 8.73 -3.91
N GLN A 23 0.84 7.83 -3.48
CA GLN A 23 1.23 6.49 -3.00
C GLN A 23 1.90 5.68 -4.11
N TYR A 24 1.30 5.63 -5.31
CA TYR A 24 1.85 4.89 -6.45
C TYR A 24 3.22 5.44 -6.87
N ILE A 25 3.30 6.74 -7.12
CA ILE A 25 4.54 7.42 -7.54
C ILE A 25 5.63 7.20 -6.49
N SER A 26 5.34 7.40 -5.20
CA SER A 26 6.34 7.23 -4.13
C SER A 26 6.90 5.82 -4.09
N ARG A 27 6.05 4.80 -4.25
CA ARG A 27 6.48 3.40 -4.30
C ARG A 27 7.45 3.18 -5.46
N ARG A 28 7.09 3.66 -6.65
CA ARG A 28 7.90 3.46 -7.86
C ARG A 28 9.21 4.24 -7.86
N LEU A 29 9.21 5.45 -7.30
CA LEU A 29 10.45 6.22 -7.09
C LEU A 29 11.37 5.53 -6.09
N SER A 30 10.81 4.95 -5.02
CA SER A 30 11.58 4.16 -4.07
C SER A 30 12.26 2.98 -4.76
N ASP A 31 11.58 2.27 -5.67
CA ASP A 31 12.16 1.11 -6.37
C ASP A 31 13.47 1.46 -7.14
N ILE A 32 13.58 2.70 -7.65
CA ILE A 32 14.77 3.20 -8.38
C ILE A 32 15.68 4.09 -7.53
N GLY A 33 15.53 4.06 -6.20
CA GLY A 33 16.45 4.76 -5.29
C GLY A 33 16.29 6.28 -5.23
N LEU A 34 15.21 6.83 -5.76
CA LEU A 34 14.87 8.24 -5.64
C LEU A 34 14.09 8.49 -4.35
N THR A 35 14.54 9.47 -3.57
CA THR A 35 14.00 9.71 -2.23
C THR A 35 12.92 10.78 -2.25
N VAL A 36 11.74 10.44 -1.75
CA VAL A 36 10.61 11.37 -1.55
C VAL A 36 10.56 11.79 -0.09
N TYR A 37 10.90 13.05 0.21
CA TYR A 37 10.85 13.57 1.57
C TYR A 37 9.54 14.29 1.90
N PHE A 38 8.89 14.86 0.88
CA PHE A 38 7.67 15.64 1.03
C PHE A 38 6.65 15.26 -0.03
N GLN A 39 5.39 15.23 0.40
CA GLN A 39 4.22 15.22 -0.46
C GLN A 39 3.37 16.43 -0.10
N THR A 40 2.94 17.18 -1.10
CA THR A 40 2.13 18.39 -0.93
C THR A 40 0.82 18.21 -1.69
N VAL A 41 -0.30 18.50 -1.03
CA VAL A 41 -1.61 18.57 -1.70
C VAL A 41 -2.02 20.03 -1.78
N VAL A 42 -2.44 20.47 -2.96
CA VAL A 42 -2.83 21.86 -3.22
C VAL A 42 -4.15 21.91 -3.99
N GLY A 43 -5.04 22.81 -3.60
CA GLY A 43 -6.30 23.04 -4.33
C GLY A 43 -6.07 23.82 -5.61
N ASP A 44 -7.03 23.73 -6.54
CA ASP A 44 -6.97 24.26 -7.90
C ASP A 44 -6.96 25.79 -7.94
N ASN A 45 -5.80 26.39 -7.67
CA ASN A 45 -5.60 27.83 -7.66
C ASN A 45 -4.17 28.18 -8.05
N LYS A 46 -4.03 29.05 -9.06
CA LYS A 46 -2.75 29.48 -9.62
C LYS A 46 -1.74 29.94 -8.56
N GLU A 47 -2.14 30.83 -7.67
CA GLU A 47 -1.24 31.44 -6.69
C GLU A 47 -0.81 30.46 -5.60
N ARG A 48 -1.70 29.53 -5.22
CA ARG A 48 -1.34 28.44 -4.32
C ARG A 48 -0.35 27.48 -4.96
N LEU A 49 -0.59 27.11 -6.23
CA LEU A 49 0.30 26.22 -6.96
C LEU A 49 1.69 26.83 -7.18
N LYS A 50 1.77 28.13 -7.52
CA LYS A 50 3.06 28.86 -7.59
C LYS A 50 3.84 28.82 -6.29
N LYS A 51 3.16 29.03 -5.15
CA LYS A 51 3.79 28.96 -3.82
C LYS A 51 4.28 27.54 -3.52
N ALA A 52 3.48 26.52 -3.85
CA ALA A 52 3.86 25.13 -3.68
C ALA A 52 5.10 24.79 -4.52
N PHE A 53 5.13 25.19 -5.79
CA PHE A 53 6.31 25.05 -6.64
C PHE A 53 7.53 25.72 -6.02
N LYS A 54 7.43 27.00 -5.66
CA LYS A 54 8.55 27.74 -5.05
C LYS A 54 9.15 26.99 -3.86
N THR A 55 8.32 26.56 -2.92
CA THR A 55 8.75 25.81 -1.74
C THR A 55 9.40 24.48 -2.12
N ALA A 56 8.81 23.75 -3.06
CA ALA A 56 9.33 22.45 -3.50
C ALA A 56 10.69 22.58 -4.20
N TYR A 57 10.89 23.60 -5.04
CA TYR A 57 12.18 23.84 -5.72
C TYR A 57 13.34 24.10 -4.77
N GLU A 58 13.07 24.74 -3.63
CA GLU A 58 14.09 25.03 -2.62
C GLU A 58 14.65 23.74 -1.98
N ARG A 59 13.90 22.63 -2.00
CA ARG A 59 14.24 21.39 -1.27
C ARG A 59 14.28 20.10 -2.09
N ALA A 60 13.81 20.12 -3.34
CA ALA A 60 13.78 18.96 -4.23
C ALA A 60 14.49 19.27 -5.56
N ASP A 61 15.12 18.24 -6.15
CA ASP A 61 15.74 18.31 -7.47
C ASP A 61 14.72 18.05 -8.59
N ILE A 62 13.73 17.21 -8.29
CA ILE A 62 12.66 16.80 -9.19
C ILE A 62 11.31 17.07 -8.51
N ILE A 63 10.39 17.70 -9.22
CA ILE A 63 9.00 17.87 -8.80
C ILE A 63 8.13 17.07 -9.75
N ILE A 64 7.26 16.23 -9.20
CA ILE A 64 6.26 15.48 -9.98
C ILE A 64 4.87 15.94 -9.56
N THR A 65 4.06 16.39 -10.50
CA THR A 65 2.67 16.76 -10.24
C THR A 65 1.72 15.67 -10.69
N SER A 66 0.64 15.46 -9.93
CA SER A 66 -0.55 14.75 -10.40
C SER A 66 -1.73 15.72 -10.40
N GLY A 67 -2.39 15.91 -11.54
CA GLY A 67 -3.60 16.73 -11.66
C GLY A 67 -3.42 18.10 -12.30
N GLY A 68 -4.55 18.74 -12.63
CA GLY A 68 -4.61 20.07 -13.23
C GLY A 68 -4.11 20.18 -14.68
N LEU A 69 -4.23 19.09 -15.47
CA LEU A 69 -3.90 19.03 -16.91
C LEU A 69 -5.13 18.92 -17.84
N GLY A 70 -6.33 18.97 -17.26
CA GLY A 70 -7.57 18.93 -18.00
C GLY A 70 -7.82 20.17 -18.85
N PRO A 71 -8.99 20.23 -19.53
CA PRO A 71 -9.33 21.31 -20.45
C PRO A 71 -10.01 22.52 -19.77
N THR A 72 -10.19 22.53 -18.45
CA THR A 72 -10.95 23.57 -17.75
C THR A 72 -10.08 24.78 -17.37
N ASN A 73 -10.70 25.83 -16.84
CA ASN A 73 -9.96 27.02 -16.38
C ASN A 73 -9.21 26.77 -15.05
N ASP A 74 -9.62 25.75 -14.30
CA ASP A 74 -9.01 25.39 -13.01
C ASP A 74 -7.77 24.49 -13.21
N ASP A 75 -7.65 23.87 -14.39
CA ASP A 75 -6.48 23.11 -14.83
C ASP A 75 -5.32 24.04 -15.21
N LEU A 76 -4.48 24.40 -14.24
CA LEU A 76 -3.45 25.43 -14.39
C LEU A 76 -2.01 24.92 -14.23
N THR A 77 -1.83 23.60 -14.11
CA THR A 77 -0.54 23.03 -13.70
C THR A 77 0.56 23.32 -14.72
N LYS A 78 0.25 23.14 -16.00
CA LYS A 78 1.22 23.30 -17.08
C LYS A 78 1.57 24.77 -17.31
N GLU A 79 0.57 25.64 -17.32
CA GLU A 79 0.72 27.09 -17.48
C GLU A 79 1.49 27.71 -16.31
N THR A 80 1.21 27.24 -15.09
CA THR A 80 1.93 27.69 -13.89
C THR A 80 3.38 27.22 -13.89
N GLY A 81 3.63 25.98 -14.32
CA GLY A 81 4.98 25.45 -14.51
C GLY A 81 5.76 26.27 -15.55
N ALA A 82 5.15 26.56 -16.70
CA ALA A 82 5.76 27.38 -17.75
C ALA A 82 6.17 28.77 -17.24
N GLU A 83 5.25 29.45 -16.55
CA GLU A 83 5.49 30.77 -15.98
C GLU A 83 6.61 30.73 -14.93
N TYR A 84 6.64 29.69 -14.09
CA TYR A 84 7.66 29.54 -13.06
C TYR A 84 9.07 29.38 -13.66
N PHE A 85 9.21 28.58 -14.72
CA PHE A 85 10.48 28.42 -15.44
C PHE A 85 10.76 29.53 -16.46
N ASN A 86 9.92 30.56 -16.52
CA ASN A 86 10.01 31.63 -17.50
C ASN A 86 10.10 31.12 -18.96
N LYS A 87 9.38 30.02 -19.26
CA LYS A 87 9.33 29.39 -20.58
C LYS A 87 8.02 29.74 -21.29
N LYS A 88 8.11 29.99 -22.59
CA LYS A 88 6.91 30.25 -23.42
C LYS A 88 6.15 28.96 -23.70
N LEU A 89 4.82 29.04 -23.77
CA LEU A 89 3.98 27.94 -24.23
C LEU A 89 3.93 27.91 -25.76
N VAL A 90 4.30 26.77 -26.35
CA VAL A 90 4.29 26.49 -27.78
C VAL A 90 3.31 25.36 -28.08
N LEU A 91 2.64 25.43 -29.23
CA LEU A 91 1.73 24.39 -29.67
C LEU A 91 2.53 23.19 -30.18
N ASP A 92 2.24 21.99 -29.67
CA ASP A 92 2.73 20.74 -30.26
C ASP A 92 1.66 20.15 -31.17
N GLU A 93 1.91 20.21 -32.48
CA GLU A 93 0.97 19.74 -33.50
C GLU A 93 0.67 18.24 -33.36
N LYS A 94 1.66 17.43 -32.95
CA LYS A 94 1.47 15.98 -32.76
C LYS A 94 0.46 15.68 -31.65
N SER A 95 0.59 16.36 -30.52
CA SER A 95 -0.36 16.25 -29.40
C SER A 95 -1.73 16.77 -29.78
N LEU A 96 -1.80 17.88 -30.51
CA LEU A 96 -3.07 18.41 -31.01
C LEU A 96 -3.77 17.40 -31.94
N ASP A 97 -3.03 16.76 -32.83
CA ASP A 97 -3.57 15.76 -33.74
C ASP A 97 -4.03 14.49 -33.01
N ALA A 98 -3.27 14.01 -32.02
CA ALA A 98 -3.70 12.90 -31.16
C ALA A 98 -5.01 13.21 -30.41
N ILE A 99 -5.16 14.44 -29.91
CA ILE A 99 -6.41 14.88 -29.27
C ILE A 99 -7.55 14.92 -30.28
N LYS A 100 -7.32 15.46 -31.49
CA LYS A 100 -8.34 15.45 -32.57
C LYS A 100 -8.77 14.02 -32.93
N GLU A 101 -7.82 13.08 -33.01
CA GLU A 101 -8.09 11.67 -33.29
C GLU A 101 -8.94 11.02 -32.20
N TYR A 102 -8.61 11.28 -30.92
CA TYR A 102 -9.40 10.80 -29.78
C TYR A 102 -10.86 11.29 -29.83
N PHE A 103 -11.07 12.59 -30.11
CA PHE A 103 -12.44 13.10 -30.25
C PHE A 103 -13.15 12.54 -31.47
N LYS A 104 -12.42 12.31 -32.57
CA LYS A 104 -12.95 11.69 -33.80
C LYS A 104 -13.40 10.26 -33.55
N SER A 105 -12.65 9.45 -32.80
CA SER A 105 -13.09 8.07 -32.45
C SER A 105 -14.34 8.05 -31.58
N LEU A 106 -14.61 9.13 -30.84
CA LEU A 106 -15.84 9.32 -30.06
C LEU A 106 -16.97 10.00 -30.86
N ASN A 107 -16.79 10.25 -32.16
CA ASN A 107 -17.71 10.99 -33.03
C ASN A 107 -18.10 12.38 -32.48
N ARG A 108 -17.13 13.06 -31.85
CA ARG A 108 -17.30 14.39 -31.25
C ARG A 108 -16.32 15.38 -31.87
N LYS A 109 -16.67 16.68 -31.82
CA LYS A 109 -15.75 17.76 -32.18
C LYS A 109 -14.91 18.15 -30.96
N ILE A 110 -13.64 18.47 -31.20
CA ILE A 110 -12.74 19.03 -30.19
C ILE A 110 -13.23 20.41 -29.74
N GLY A 111 -13.21 20.67 -28.42
CA GLY A 111 -13.51 21.99 -27.85
C GLY A 111 -12.26 22.88 -27.78
N GLU A 112 -12.43 24.20 -27.66
CA GLU A 112 -11.31 25.14 -27.51
C GLU A 112 -10.46 24.84 -26.26
N GLY A 113 -11.10 24.49 -25.14
CA GLY A 113 -10.39 24.09 -23.91
C GLY A 113 -9.49 22.87 -24.11
N ASN A 114 -9.81 21.95 -25.01
CA ASN A 114 -8.96 20.80 -25.31
C ASN A 114 -7.73 21.17 -26.13
N LYS A 115 -7.80 22.23 -26.96
CA LYS A 115 -6.62 22.71 -27.68
C LYS A 115 -5.53 23.18 -26.73
N LYS A 116 -5.92 23.77 -25.59
CA LYS A 116 -4.99 24.20 -24.53
C LYS A 116 -4.11 23.04 -24.03
N GLN A 117 -4.62 21.81 -24.05
CA GLN A 117 -3.90 20.62 -23.61
C GLN A 117 -2.72 20.27 -24.55
N ALA A 118 -2.70 20.80 -25.78
CA ALA A 118 -1.62 20.63 -26.75
C ALA A 118 -0.53 21.72 -26.68
N TYR A 119 -0.68 22.73 -25.81
CA TYR A 119 0.38 23.70 -25.56
C TYR A 119 1.32 23.18 -24.49
N PHE A 120 2.63 23.38 -24.67
CA PHE A 120 3.68 22.95 -23.75
C PHE A 120 4.75 24.01 -23.60
N PRO A 121 5.48 24.07 -22.47
CA PRO A 121 6.65 24.93 -22.36
C PRO A 121 7.68 24.60 -23.44
N GLU A 122 8.36 25.61 -23.96
CA GLU A 122 9.42 25.42 -24.95
C GLU A 122 10.50 24.45 -24.44
N ASP A 123 10.99 23.59 -25.34
CA ASP A 123 11.94 22.50 -25.07
C ASP A 123 11.44 21.40 -24.11
N ALA A 124 10.16 21.39 -23.73
CA ALA A 124 9.62 20.33 -22.89
C ALA A 124 9.61 18.98 -23.62
N ILE A 125 9.97 17.92 -22.90
CA ILE A 125 9.83 16.54 -23.39
C ILE A 125 8.37 16.13 -23.16
N ILE A 126 7.65 15.84 -24.24
CA ILE A 126 6.22 15.50 -24.17
C ILE A 126 6.06 14.03 -23.78
N ILE A 127 5.14 13.75 -22.85
CA ILE A 127 4.72 12.40 -22.47
C ILE A 127 3.32 12.16 -23.06
N PRO A 128 3.20 11.35 -24.12
CA PRO A 128 1.91 11.04 -24.73
C PRO A 128 0.96 10.37 -23.74
N ASN A 129 -0.32 10.70 -23.83
CA ASN A 129 -1.37 10.06 -23.06
C ASN A 129 -2.19 9.15 -23.99
N GLY A 130 -2.01 7.83 -23.84
CA GLY A 130 -2.76 6.84 -24.63
C GLY A 130 -4.18 6.59 -24.12
N ASN A 131 -4.50 7.04 -22.91
CA ASN A 131 -5.75 6.72 -22.20
C ASN A 131 -6.64 7.95 -21.95
N GLY A 132 -6.28 9.11 -22.49
CA GLY A 132 -6.99 10.37 -22.29
C GLY A 132 -6.47 11.49 -23.18
N THR A 133 -7.00 12.69 -22.99
CA THR A 133 -6.72 13.85 -23.86
C THR A 133 -5.65 14.79 -23.31
N ALA A 134 -5.12 14.53 -22.11
CA ALA A 134 -4.18 15.40 -21.42
C ALA A 134 -2.76 14.79 -21.45
N PRO A 135 -1.90 15.15 -22.41
CA PRO A 135 -0.51 14.69 -22.39
C PRO A 135 0.27 15.42 -21.29
N GLY A 136 1.23 14.70 -20.72
CA GLY A 136 2.14 15.20 -19.71
C GLY A 136 3.36 15.83 -20.35
N CYS A 137 4.23 16.40 -19.53
CA CYS A 137 5.52 16.88 -20.00
C CYS A 137 6.60 16.89 -18.92
N ILE A 138 7.84 16.92 -19.35
CA ILE A 138 9.02 17.09 -18.52
C ILE A 138 9.70 18.39 -18.93
N ILE A 139 10.00 19.24 -17.95
CA ILE A 139 10.66 20.52 -18.13
C ILE A 139 11.96 20.46 -17.35
N GLU A 140 13.08 20.72 -18.02
CA GLU A 140 14.41 20.80 -17.42
C GLU A 140 14.90 22.25 -17.45
N ASP A 141 15.36 22.75 -16.32
CA ASP A 141 16.01 24.07 -16.24
C ASP A 141 16.93 24.15 -15.01
N GLY A 142 18.16 24.64 -15.21
CA GLY A 142 19.11 24.88 -14.11
C GLY A 142 19.42 23.67 -13.22
N GLY A 143 19.32 22.44 -13.75
CA GLY A 143 19.51 21.20 -12.97
C GLY A 143 18.28 20.78 -12.14
N LYS A 144 17.16 21.49 -12.28
CA LYS A 144 15.86 21.12 -11.71
C LYS A 144 14.96 20.53 -12.79
N VAL A 145 14.04 19.65 -12.37
CA VAL A 145 13.10 18.97 -13.26
C VAL A 145 11.67 19.12 -12.75
N LEU A 146 10.73 19.47 -13.63
CA LEU A 146 9.30 19.38 -13.38
C LEU A 146 8.64 18.37 -14.32
N ILE A 147 7.92 17.42 -13.75
CA ILE A 147 7.20 16.38 -14.47
C ILE A 147 5.71 16.57 -14.20
N ASN A 148 4.94 16.88 -15.23
CA ASN A 148 3.51 17.08 -15.13
C ASN A 148 2.75 15.85 -15.62
N LEU A 149 1.90 15.28 -14.76
CA LEU A 149 1.04 14.13 -15.08
C LEU A 149 -0.44 14.44 -14.82
N PRO A 150 -1.36 13.76 -15.52
CA PRO A 150 -2.80 13.92 -15.29
C PRO A 150 -3.21 13.33 -13.94
N GLY A 151 -4.38 13.72 -13.43
CA GLY A 151 -4.91 13.25 -12.14
C GLY A 151 -5.50 11.84 -12.15
N PRO A 152 -6.27 11.42 -13.17
CA PRO A 152 -6.88 10.09 -13.16
C PRO A 152 -5.83 8.96 -13.15
N PRO A 153 -5.90 7.99 -12.20
CA PRO A 153 -4.93 6.90 -12.12
C PRO A 153 -4.81 6.06 -13.41
N SER A 154 -5.92 5.91 -14.15
CA SER A 154 -5.97 5.19 -15.43
C SER A 154 -5.15 5.86 -16.55
N GLU A 155 -4.87 7.16 -16.42
CA GLU A 155 -4.02 7.92 -17.34
C GLU A 155 -2.61 8.08 -16.76
N LEU A 156 -2.51 8.45 -15.47
CA LEU A 156 -1.24 8.69 -14.79
C LEU A 156 -0.33 7.47 -14.79
N ILE A 157 -0.84 6.30 -14.40
CA ILE A 157 -0.02 5.11 -14.22
C ILE A 157 0.68 4.72 -15.53
N PRO A 158 -0.02 4.53 -16.67
CA PRO A 158 0.64 4.21 -17.94
C PRO A 158 1.64 5.28 -18.40
N MET A 159 1.34 6.56 -18.18
CA MET A 159 2.26 7.65 -18.55
C MET A 159 3.50 7.68 -17.68
N PHE A 160 3.33 7.40 -16.38
CA PHE A 160 4.44 7.29 -15.45
C PHE A 160 5.35 6.13 -15.84
N GLU A 161 4.79 4.96 -16.12
CA GLU A 161 5.55 3.77 -16.50
C GLU A 161 6.27 3.90 -17.84
N ASN A 162 5.60 4.41 -18.85
CA ASN A 162 6.13 4.40 -20.21
C ASN A 162 6.94 5.66 -20.56
N GLY A 163 6.70 6.78 -19.86
CA GLY A 163 7.36 8.06 -20.13
C GLY A 163 8.30 8.50 -19.02
N VAL A 164 7.80 8.54 -17.78
CA VAL A 164 8.55 9.11 -16.64
C VAL A 164 9.62 8.16 -16.14
N MET A 165 9.29 6.88 -15.92
CA MET A 165 10.23 5.90 -15.38
C MET A 165 11.48 5.75 -16.25
N PRO A 166 11.39 5.57 -17.59
CA PRO A 166 12.57 5.53 -18.45
C PRO A 166 13.43 6.79 -18.33
N TYR A 167 12.80 7.97 -18.25
CA TYR A 167 13.50 9.22 -18.07
C TYR A 167 14.23 9.30 -16.72
N LEU A 168 13.60 8.84 -15.63
CA LEU A 168 14.17 8.90 -14.29
C LEU A 168 15.30 7.89 -14.05
N THR A 169 15.41 6.83 -14.86
CA THR A 169 16.51 5.86 -14.73
C THR A 169 17.90 6.49 -14.84
N LYS A 170 18.04 7.63 -15.53
CA LYS A 170 19.33 8.35 -15.61
C LYS A 170 19.78 8.94 -14.28
N TYR A 171 18.86 9.11 -13.33
CA TYR A 171 19.11 9.60 -11.97
C TYR A 171 19.14 8.48 -10.93
N GLN A 172 19.04 7.24 -11.39
CA GLN A 172 19.11 6.07 -10.53
C GLN A 172 20.50 6.01 -9.88
N ASP A 173 20.52 6.13 -8.57
CA ASP A 173 21.75 6.04 -7.76
C ASP A 173 21.79 4.67 -7.07
N GLY A 174 21.51 3.59 -7.81
CA GLY A 174 21.37 2.21 -7.30
C GLY A 174 19.94 1.69 -7.24
N VAL A 175 19.78 0.46 -6.79
CA VAL A 175 18.50 -0.25 -6.63
C VAL A 175 18.17 -0.33 -5.15
N ILE A 176 16.90 -0.06 -4.80
CA ILE A 176 16.40 -0.34 -3.46
C ILE A 176 15.67 -1.68 -3.47
N PHE A 177 15.99 -2.53 -2.52
CA PHE A 177 15.26 -3.76 -2.27
C PHE A 177 14.75 -3.75 -0.84
N SER A 178 13.49 -4.16 -0.64
CA SER A 178 12.86 -4.27 0.68
C SER A 178 12.45 -5.70 0.94
N LYS A 179 12.73 -6.20 2.15
CA LYS A 179 12.18 -7.44 2.67
C LYS A 179 11.34 -7.16 3.91
N VAL A 180 10.13 -7.70 3.94
CA VAL A 180 9.21 -7.56 5.07
C VAL A 180 9.23 -8.83 5.90
N LEU A 181 9.44 -8.71 7.21
CA LEU A 181 9.22 -9.77 8.18
C LEU A 181 7.87 -9.54 8.86
N ARG A 182 7.09 -10.62 9.02
CA ARG A 182 5.80 -10.60 9.70
C ARG A 182 5.95 -11.12 11.11
N VAL A 183 5.48 -10.35 12.09
CA VAL A 183 5.66 -10.59 13.52
C VAL A 183 4.30 -10.61 14.21
N CYS A 184 4.03 -11.62 15.03
CA CYS A 184 2.79 -11.72 15.80
C CYS A 184 3.07 -12.01 17.28
N GLY A 185 2.06 -11.83 18.14
CA GLY A 185 2.16 -12.15 19.57
C GLY A 185 2.94 -11.16 20.44
N ILE A 186 3.39 -10.04 19.86
CA ILE A 186 4.11 -8.98 20.56
C ILE A 186 3.76 -7.61 19.94
N GLY A 187 3.60 -6.59 20.79
CA GLY A 187 3.24 -5.24 20.35
C GLY A 187 4.43 -4.47 19.76
N GLU A 188 4.13 -3.44 18.96
CA GLU A 188 5.14 -2.64 18.24
C GLU A 188 6.21 -2.05 19.17
N SER A 189 5.82 -1.45 20.30
CA SER A 189 6.77 -0.84 21.25
C SER A 189 7.77 -1.87 21.79
N PHE A 190 7.31 -3.09 22.07
CA PHE A 190 8.18 -4.17 22.55
C PHE A 190 9.09 -4.72 21.46
N VAL A 191 8.61 -4.79 20.22
CA VAL A 191 9.45 -5.14 19.08
C VAL A 191 10.56 -4.10 18.94
N ALA A 192 10.21 -2.81 18.91
CA ALA A 192 11.16 -1.70 18.79
C ALA A 192 12.21 -1.69 19.91
N GLU A 193 11.80 -1.97 21.16
CA GLU A 193 12.72 -2.11 22.29
C GLU A 193 13.70 -3.28 22.10
N LYS A 194 13.21 -4.45 21.68
CA LYS A 194 14.05 -5.64 21.46
C LYS A 194 15.09 -5.45 20.36
N ILE A 195 14.74 -4.73 19.29
CA ILE A 195 15.64 -4.47 18.15
C ILE A 195 16.29 -3.08 18.21
N LYS A 196 16.26 -2.41 19.37
CA LYS A 196 16.70 -1.02 19.53
C LYS A 196 18.12 -0.79 19.03
N ASP A 197 19.05 -1.71 19.33
CA ASP A 197 20.43 -1.60 18.88
C ASP A 197 20.56 -1.61 17.34
N ILE A 198 19.70 -2.35 16.64
CA ILE A 198 19.64 -2.36 15.18
C ILE A 198 19.09 -1.02 14.68
N LEU A 199 18.02 -0.53 15.31
CA LEU A 199 17.39 0.75 14.93
C LEU A 199 18.33 1.95 15.16
N ASP A 200 19.13 1.94 16.22
CA ASP A 200 20.03 3.05 16.56
C ASP A 200 21.30 3.05 15.68
N LYS A 201 21.75 1.88 15.20
CA LYS A 201 23.00 1.71 14.42
C LYS A 201 22.77 1.53 12.92
N GLN A 202 21.51 1.50 12.47
CA GLN A 202 21.19 1.30 11.06
C GLN A 202 21.77 2.40 10.17
N THR A 203 22.20 2.01 8.98
CA THR A 203 22.65 2.93 7.93
C THR A 203 22.12 2.43 6.61
N ASN A 204 22.73 1.37 6.08
CA ASN A 204 22.26 0.61 4.94
C ASN A 204 22.62 -0.86 5.21
N PRO A 205 21.65 -1.75 5.47
CA PRO A 205 20.19 -1.55 5.40
C PRO A 205 19.59 -0.68 6.53
N THR A 206 18.38 -0.17 6.29
CA THR A 206 17.49 0.40 7.31
C THR A 206 16.40 -0.60 7.72
N VAL A 207 15.88 -0.45 8.93
CA VAL A 207 14.80 -1.26 9.51
C VAL A 207 13.72 -0.33 10.04
N ALA A 208 12.49 -0.52 9.58
CA ALA A 208 11.33 0.26 10.00
C ALA A 208 10.21 -0.67 10.53
N PRO A 209 9.77 -0.50 11.80
CA PRO A 209 8.58 -1.15 12.31
C PRO A 209 7.31 -0.43 11.84
N TYR A 210 6.26 -1.21 11.58
CA TYR A 210 4.92 -0.71 11.35
C TYR A 210 3.91 -1.60 12.07
N ALA A 211 3.06 -1.02 12.90
CA ALA A 211 1.90 -1.70 13.44
C ALA A 211 0.78 -1.85 12.39
N LYS A 212 0.16 -3.04 12.40
CA LYS A 212 -1.15 -3.30 11.83
C LYS A 212 -2.03 -3.91 12.92
N GLU A 213 -3.33 -4.01 12.66
CA GLU A 213 -4.24 -4.67 13.59
C GLU A 213 -3.85 -6.16 13.75
N GLY A 214 -3.47 -6.54 14.98
CA GLY A 214 -3.11 -7.92 15.33
C GLY A 214 -1.68 -8.37 14.95
N GLU A 215 -0.90 -7.56 14.24
CA GLU A 215 0.47 -7.91 13.84
C GLU A 215 1.42 -6.70 13.76
N VAL A 216 2.72 -6.97 13.82
CA VAL A 216 3.77 -5.99 13.55
C VAL A 216 4.52 -6.42 12.29
N THR A 217 4.84 -5.48 11.42
CA THR A 217 5.68 -5.73 10.25
C THR A 217 7.01 -5.00 10.39
N LEU A 218 8.12 -5.69 10.10
CA LEU A 218 9.45 -5.09 10.05
C LEU A 218 9.91 -5.05 8.61
N ARG A 219 10.05 -3.85 8.05
CA ARG A 219 10.60 -3.65 6.71
C ARG A 219 12.09 -3.40 6.80
N ILE A 220 12.88 -4.30 6.22
CA ILE A 220 14.33 -4.16 6.07
C ILE A 220 14.57 -3.66 4.64
N THR A 221 15.20 -2.52 4.48
CA THR A 221 15.40 -1.86 3.18
C THR A 221 16.89 -1.63 2.95
N ALA A 222 17.42 -2.13 1.84
CA ALA A 222 18.80 -1.90 1.45
C ALA A 222 18.88 -1.21 0.10
N LYS A 223 19.90 -0.38 -0.07
CA LYS A 223 20.29 0.23 -1.34
C LYS A 223 21.60 -0.41 -1.81
N GLY A 224 21.61 -0.97 -3.01
CA GLY A 224 22.79 -1.56 -3.64
C GLY A 224 22.99 -1.04 -5.06
N LYS A 225 24.11 -1.33 -5.70
CA LYS A 225 24.35 -1.02 -7.12
C LYS A 225 23.40 -1.79 -8.04
N ASP A 226 22.95 -2.96 -7.57
CA ASP A 226 22.02 -3.87 -8.23
C ASP A 226 21.16 -4.56 -7.15
N GLU A 227 20.10 -5.24 -7.60
CA GLU A 227 19.16 -5.93 -6.69
C GLU A 227 19.83 -7.05 -5.87
N GLU A 228 20.82 -7.74 -6.45
CA GLU A 228 21.52 -8.84 -5.77
C GLU A 228 22.42 -8.35 -4.64
N GLU A 229 23.09 -7.22 -4.82
CA GLU A 229 23.82 -6.55 -3.75
C GLU A 229 22.88 -6.07 -2.64
N ALA A 230 21.75 -5.44 -2.99
CA ALA A 230 20.78 -5.00 -2.00
C ALA A 230 20.23 -6.18 -1.18
N LYS A 231 19.90 -7.31 -1.82
CA LYS A 231 19.51 -8.55 -1.14
C LYS A 231 20.60 -9.06 -0.19
N ARG A 232 21.86 -9.11 -0.63
CA ARG A 232 22.99 -9.56 0.21
C ARG A 232 23.16 -8.71 1.46
N LEU A 233 22.95 -7.40 1.37
CA LEU A 233 23.04 -6.49 2.51
C LEU A 233 21.94 -6.74 3.56
N ILE A 234 20.74 -7.18 3.14
CA ILE A 234 19.63 -7.49 4.06
C ILE A 234 19.88 -8.73 4.90
N VAL A 235 20.50 -9.77 4.32
CA VAL A 235 20.66 -11.10 4.95
C VAL A 235 21.21 -11.05 6.39
N PRO A 236 22.32 -10.35 6.71
CA PRO A 236 22.83 -10.30 8.08
C PRO A 236 21.87 -9.65 9.06
N VAL A 237 21.20 -8.55 8.65
CA VAL A 237 20.24 -7.82 9.50
C VAL A 237 18.99 -8.66 9.75
N GLU A 238 18.47 -9.34 8.71
CA GLU A 238 17.36 -10.27 8.87
C GLU A 238 17.71 -11.39 9.86
N LYS A 239 18.90 -11.97 9.74
CA LYS A 239 19.34 -13.06 10.62
C LYS A 239 19.42 -12.58 12.07
N GLU A 240 19.94 -11.39 12.31
CA GLU A 240 20.00 -10.79 13.64
C GLU A 240 18.61 -10.56 14.23
N ILE A 241 17.69 -9.96 13.46
CA ILE A 241 16.30 -9.76 13.89
C ILE A 241 15.62 -11.09 14.22
N ARG A 242 15.80 -12.13 13.38
CA ARG A 242 15.25 -13.47 13.64
C ARG A 242 15.83 -14.10 14.89
N ASN A 243 17.12 -13.89 15.19
CA ASN A 243 17.71 -14.39 16.43
C ASN A 243 17.13 -13.70 17.68
N ILE A 244 16.81 -12.41 17.59
CA ILE A 244 16.25 -11.62 18.69
C ILE A 244 14.77 -11.94 18.92
N LEU A 245 14.00 -12.01 17.84
CA LEU A 245 12.54 -12.16 17.89
C LEU A 245 12.09 -13.63 17.88
N GLY A 246 12.92 -14.56 17.39
CA GLY A 246 12.64 -15.99 17.40
C GLY A 246 11.26 -16.33 16.84
N ASP A 247 10.48 -17.04 17.64
CA ASP A 247 9.15 -17.58 17.29
C ASP A 247 8.08 -16.50 17.04
N TYR A 248 8.35 -15.23 17.38
CA TYR A 248 7.43 -14.15 17.03
C TYR A 248 7.40 -13.89 15.52
N VAL A 249 8.45 -14.25 14.77
CA VAL A 249 8.50 -14.04 13.31
C VAL A 249 7.85 -15.23 12.59
N TYR A 250 6.62 -15.06 12.12
CA TYR A 250 5.86 -16.14 11.51
C TYR A 250 6.01 -16.22 9.98
N GLY A 251 6.39 -15.13 9.31
CA GLY A 251 6.34 -15.05 7.84
C GLY A 251 7.20 -13.95 7.22
N VAL A 252 7.16 -13.89 5.88
CA VAL A 252 7.88 -12.89 5.07
C VAL A 252 7.01 -12.34 3.94
N GLY A 253 7.31 -11.13 3.47
CA GLY A 253 6.61 -10.54 2.33
C GLY A 253 5.14 -10.29 2.62
N GLU A 254 4.26 -10.76 1.74
CA GLU A 254 2.80 -10.62 1.85
C GLU A 254 2.10 -11.84 2.47
N THR A 255 2.85 -12.79 3.03
CA THR A 255 2.26 -13.96 3.69
C THR A 255 1.42 -13.56 4.91
N THR A 256 0.28 -14.21 5.05
CA THR A 256 -0.66 -14.06 6.16
C THR A 256 -0.55 -15.22 7.16
N ILE A 257 -1.00 -15.02 8.40
CA ILE A 257 -0.89 -16.06 9.45
C ILE A 257 -1.72 -17.31 9.11
N GLU A 258 -2.90 -17.13 8.51
CA GLU A 258 -3.77 -18.21 8.05
C GLU A 258 -3.11 -19.03 6.94
N GLU A 259 -2.37 -18.42 6.01
CA GLU A 259 -1.62 -19.15 4.99
C GLU A 259 -0.51 -20.00 5.62
N VAL A 260 0.25 -19.45 6.58
CA VAL A 260 1.31 -20.20 7.27
C VAL A 260 0.73 -21.39 8.02
N VAL A 261 -0.33 -21.17 8.80
CA VAL A 261 -0.99 -22.25 9.55
C VAL A 261 -1.60 -23.29 8.61
N SER A 262 -2.25 -22.87 7.53
CA SER A 262 -2.82 -23.77 6.51
C SER A 262 -1.77 -24.68 5.90
N ASN A 263 -0.62 -24.13 5.48
CA ASN A 263 0.48 -24.91 4.93
C ASN A 263 1.02 -25.92 5.94
N MET A 264 1.17 -25.53 7.21
CA MET A 264 1.59 -26.44 8.28
C MET A 264 0.61 -27.60 8.49
N LEU A 265 -0.71 -27.34 8.39
CA LEU A 265 -1.74 -28.37 8.51
C LEU A 265 -1.70 -29.34 7.34
N ILE A 266 -1.57 -28.81 6.11
CA ILE A 266 -1.46 -29.62 4.88
C ILE A 266 -0.21 -30.51 4.92
N ASP A 267 0.95 -29.93 5.24
CA ASP A 267 2.24 -30.65 5.27
C ASP A 267 2.22 -31.78 6.31
N LYS A 268 1.57 -31.54 7.46
CA LYS A 268 1.43 -32.53 8.53
C LYS A 268 0.24 -33.47 8.35
N LYS A 269 -0.60 -33.25 7.33
CA LYS A 269 -1.86 -33.97 7.09
C LYS A 269 -2.78 -33.95 8.31
N LEU A 270 -2.86 -32.81 8.97
CA LEU A 270 -3.75 -32.58 10.12
C LEU A 270 -5.01 -31.84 9.66
N THR A 271 -6.12 -32.19 10.29
CA THR A 271 -7.43 -31.59 10.06
C THR A 271 -7.81 -30.60 11.17
N LEU A 272 -8.58 -29.58 10.82
CA LEU A 272 -9.00 -28.49 11.69
C LEU A 272 -10.50 -28.28 11.59
N SER A 273 -11.15 -28.11 12.75
CA SER A 273 -12.48 -27.51 12.84
C SER A 273 -12.52 -26.37 13.86
N VAL A 274 -13.42 -25.41 13.66
CA VAL A 274 -13.46 -24.18 14.45
C VAL A 274 -14.83 -23.96 15.11
N ALA A 275 -14.85 -23.54 16.36
CA ALA A 275 -16.05 -23.13 17.10
C ALA A 275 -15.98 -21.66 17.51
N GLU A 276 -16.80 -20.82 16.88
CA GLU A 276 -16.73 -19.37 17.03
C GLU A 276 -17.91 -18.83 17.84
N SER A 277 -17.64 -17.85 18.72
CA SER A 277 -18.67 -17.04 19.38
C SER A 277 -18.52 -15.58 18.96
N CYS A 278 -17.66 -14.81 19.63
CA CYS A 278 -17.52 -13.37 19.40
C CYS A 278 -16.97 -12.98 18.01
N THR A 279 -16.29 -13.91 17.32
CA THR A 279 -15.75 -13.68 15.97
C THR A 279 -16.76 -13.99 14.85
N GLY A 280 -17.90 -14.62 15.17
CA GLY A 280 -19.02 -14.75 14.23
C GLY A 280 -18.73 -15.43 12.89
N GLY A 281 -17.70 -16.26 12.78
CA GLY A 281 -17.30 -16.91 11.53
C GLY A 281 -16.08 -16.28 10.83
N MET A 282 -15.49 -15.23 11.41
CA MET A 282 -14.32 -14.56 10.82
C MET A 282 -13.10 -15.48 10.74
N ILE A 283 -12.90 -16.40 11.69
CA ILE A 283 -11.76 -17.32 11.66
C ILE A 283 -11.95 -18.37 10.57
N ALA A 284 -13.14 -18.98 10.49
CA ALA A 284 -13.50 -19.89 9.42
C ALA A 284 -13.30 -19.23 8.05
N SER A 285 -13.80 -18.00 7.88
CA SER A 285 -13.66 -17.22 6.65
C SER A 285 -12.19 -17.03 6.24
N ARG A 286 -11.31 -16.69 7.19
CA ARG A 286 -9.87 -16.53 6.91
C ARG A 286 -9.23 -17.83 6.40
N PHE A 287 -9.49 -18.96 7.06
CA PHE A 287 -8.95 -20.25 6.61
C PHE A 287 -9.50 -20.67 5.25
N ILE A 288 -10.82 -20.50 5.03
CA ILE A 288 -11.48 -20.88 3.77
C ILE A 288 -10.97 -20.06 2.57
N ASN A 289 -10.57 -18.81 2.80
CA ASN A 289 -9.99 -17.95 1.76
C ASN A 289 -8.59 -18.41 1.30
N VAL A 290 -7.92 -19.30 2.03
CA VAL A 290 -6.64 -19.88 1.62
C VAL A 290 -6.86 -20.99 0.60
N SER A 291 -6.12 -20.95 -0.51
CA SER A 291 -6.20 -21.99 -1.54
C SER A 291 -5.86 -23.37 -0.94
N GLY A 292 -6.67 -24.37 -1.25
CA GLY A 292 -6.50 -25.74 -0.71
C GLY A 292 -7.08 -25.95 0.69
N ALA A 293 -7.87 -25.01 1.21
CA ALA A 293 -8.56 -25.13 2.51
C ALA A 293 -9.30 -26.46 2.70
N SER A 294 -9.92 -27.00 1.65
CA SER A 294 -10.64 -28.28 1.69
C SER A 294 -9.78 -29.49 2.08
N ASN A 295 -8.45 -29.37 2.04
CA ASN A 295 -7.53 -30.46 2.42
C ASN A 295 -7.37 -30.60 3.94
N PHE A 296 -7.67 -29.55 4.71
CA PHE A 296 -7.48 -29.55 6.16
C PHE A 296 -8.67 -29.00 6.95
N PHE A 297 -9.43 -28.05 6.41
CA PHE A 297 -10.54 -27.42 7.10
C PHE A 297 -11.81 -28.24 6.88
N ILE A 298 -12.35 -28.82 7.96
CA ILE A 298 -13.49 -29.75 7.88
C ILE A 298 -14.81 -29.05 8.21
N GLU A 299 -14.86 -28.32 9.30
CA GLU A 299 -16.11 -27.71 9.77
C GLU A 299 -15.88 -26.42 10.56
N GLY A 300 -16.83 -25.50 10.47
CA GLY A 300 -16.88 -24.29 11.29
C GLY A 300 -18.27 -24.08 11.88
N ASP A 301 -18.32 -23.84 13.19
CA ASP A 301 -19.56 -23.80 13.97
C ASP A 301 -19.68 -22.47 14.71
N VAL A 302 -20.66 -21.64 14.35
CA VAL A 302 -20.92 -20.38 15.06
C VAL A 302 -21.90 -20.63 16.20
N THR A 303 -21.38 -20.84 17.40
CA THR A 303 -22.15 -21.13 18.62
C THR A 303 -22.30 -19.89 19.50
N TYR A 304 -23.04 -18.90 18.99
CA TYR A 304 -23.17 -17.60 19.65
C TYR A 304 -23.87 -17.69 21.03
N SER A 305 -24.94 -18.47 21.15
CA SER A 305 -25.68 -18.64 22.41
C SER A 305 -25.14 -19.76 23.30
N ASN A 306 -25.44 -19.70 24.60
CA ASN A 306 -25.10 -20.76 25.56
C ASN A 306 -25.74 -22.10 25.18
N GLU A 307 -26.99 -22.07 24.73
CA GLU A 307 -27.73 -23.25 24.30
C GLU A 307 -27.07 -23.89 23.07
N ALA A 308 -26.54 -23.08 22.14
CA ALA A 308 -25.80 -23.59 20.99
C ALA A 308 -24.49 -24.27 21.42
N LYS A 309 -23.75 -23.67 22.36
CA LYS A 309 -22.52 -24.24 22.94
C LYS A 309 -22.79 -25.61 23.60
N VAL A 310 -23.85 -25.71 24.39
CA VAL A 310 -24.25 -26.97 25.03
C VAL A 310 -24.67 -28.01 23.99
N ARG A 311 -25.61 -27.66 23.10
CA ARG A 311 -26.23 -28.61 22.16
C ARG A 311 -25.26 -29.13 21.09
N ARG A 312 -24.41 -28.26 20.52
CA ARG A 312 -23.53 -28.64 19.41
C ARG A 312 -22.17 -29.16 19.87
N LEU A 313 -21.59 -28.51 20.88
CA LEU A 313 -20.20 -28.78 21.29
C LEU A 313 -20.13 -29.63 22.57
N GLY A 314 -21.24 -29.78 23.29
CA GLY A 314 -21.26 -30.51 24.56
C GLY A 314 -20.61 -29.73 25.70
N VAL A 315 -20.55 -28.40 25.61
CA VAL A 315 -20.14 -27.54 26.74
C VAL A 315 -21.07 -27.82 27.91
N LYS A 316 -20.53 -27.98 29.11
CA LYS A 316 -21.32 -28.32 30.29
C LYS A 316 -22.08 -27.10 30.77
N GLU A 317 -23.37 -27.27 31.09
CA GLU A 317 -24.15 -26.22 31.74
C GLU A 317 -23.52 -25.73 33.04
N GLU A 318 -22.87 -26.63 33.80
CA GLU A 318 -22.18 -26.26 35.03
C GLU A 318 -21.00 -25.32 34.76
N THR A 319 -20.23 -25.55 33.70
CA THR A 319 -19.12 -24.69 33.27
C THR A 319 -19.63 -23.29 32.96
N LEU A 320 -20.73 -23.18 32.19
CA LEU A 320 -21.35 -21.90 31.86
C LEU A 320 -21.91 -21.17 33.09
N LYS A 321 -22.57 -21.88 34.02
CA LYS A 321 -23.11 -21.29 35.25
C LYS A 321 -22.01 -20.80 36.19
N LYS A 322 -20.89 -21.52 36.28
CA LYS A 322 -19.81 -21.23 37.25
C LYS A 322 -18.78 -20.24 36.73
N PHE A 323 -18.41 -20.33 35.46
CA PHE A 323 -17.31 -19.54 34.87
C PHE A 323 -17.78 -18.56 33.79
N GLY A 324 -19.03 -18.68 33.32
CA GLY A 324 -19.55 -17.86 32.23
C GLY A 324 -19.09 -18.31 30.84
N ALA A 325 -19.72 -17.74 29.81
CA ALA A 325 -19.37 -18.01 28.42
C ALA A 325 -17.96 -17.52 28.06
N VAL A 326 -17.51 -16.43 28.70
CA VAL A 326 -16.19 -15.82 28.49
C VAL A 326 -15.23 -16.34 29.56
N SER A 327 -14.75 -17.57 29.37
CA SER A 327 -13.74 -18.19 30.23
C SER A 327 -12.87 -19.17 29.44
N ASP A 328 -11.67 -19.42 29.96
CA ASP A 328 -10.76 -20.44 29.44
C ASP A 328 -11.37 -21.86 29.51
N LYS A 329 -12.18 -22.16 30.53
CA LYS A 329 -12.91 -23.44 30.63
C LYS A 329 -13.93 -23.61 29.52
N THR A 330 -14.73 -22.58 29.24
CA THR A 330 -15.70 -22.61 28.14
C THR A 330 -14.98 -22.70 26.79
N ALA A 331 -13.91 -21.93 26.58
CA ALA A 331 -13.11 -22.01 25.36
C ALA A 331 -12.56 -23.43 25.13
N TYR A 332 -11.98 -24.05 26.17
CA TYR A 332 -11.46 -25.41 26.09
C TYR A 332 -12.56 -26.42 25.74
N GLU A 333 -13.71 -26.40 26.43
CA GLU A 333 -14.83 -27.31 26.14
C GLU A 333 -15.40 -27.09 24.73
N MET A 334 -15.44 -25.86 24.23
CA MET A 334 -15.83 -25.56 22.85
C MET A 334 -14.86 -26.18 21.84
N ALA A 335 -13.55 -26.04 22.06
CA ALA A 335 -12.51 -26.56 21.17
C ALA A 335 -12.49 -28.09 21.15
N GLU A 336 -12.55 -28.73 22.32
CA GLU A 336 -12.64 -30.19 22.42
C GLU A 336 -13.94 -30.70 21.78
N GLY A 337 -15.05 -29.99 22.03
CA GLY A 337 -16.36 -30.31 21.49
C GLY A 337 -16.40 -30.35 19.98
N ILE A 338 -15.87 -29.31 19.31
CA ILE A 338 -15.88 -29.25 17.84
C ILE A 338 -14.94 -30.28 17.22
N ALA A 339 -13.76 -30.53 17.80
CA ALA A 339 -12.84 -31.56 17.32
C ALA A 339 -13.50 -32.94 17.36
N ARG A 340 -14.17 -33.26 18.47
CA ARG A 340 -14.88 -34.53 18.65
C ARG A 340 -16.06 -34.67 17.70
N ALA A 341 -16.88 -33.63 17.54
CA ALA A 341 -18.07 -33.66 16.70
C ALA A 341 -17.73 -33.78 15.21
N ALA A 342 -16.69 -33.07 14.76
CA ALA A 342 -16.26 -33.06 13.36
C ALA A 342 -15.21 -34.15 13.03
N HIS A 343 -14.80 -34.95 14.02
CA HIS A 343 -13.74 -35.96 13.90
C HIS A 343 -12.42 -35.40 13.34
N THR A 344 -11.99 -34.24 13.84
CA THR A 344 -10.74 -33.59 13.42
C THR A 344 -9.62 -33.73 14.43
N ASP A 345 -8.38 -33.61 13.94
CA ASP A 345 -7.18 -33.66 14.77
C ASP A 345 -7.06 -32.46 15.70
N ILE A 346 -7.55 -31.29 15.26
CA ILE A 346 -7.45 -30.02 15.98
C ILE A 346 -8.82 -29.34 16.03
N GLY A 347 -9.21 -28.93 17.23
CA GLY A 347 -10.30 -28.00 17.47
C GLY A 347 -9.77 -26.65 17.90
N LEU A 348 -10.24 -25.58 17.25
CA LEU A 348 -9.96 -24.19 17.64
C LEU A 348 -11.25 -23.53 18.09
N SER A 349 -11.21 -22.68 19.11
CA SER A 349 -12.41 -21.96 19.54
C SER A 349 -12.13 -20.51 19.91
N THR A 350 -13.18 -19.69 19.85
CA THR A 350 -13.17 -18.30 20.35
C THR A 350 -14.39 -18.00 21.18
N THR A 351 -14.15 -17.41 22.34
CA THR A 351 -15.18 -16.80 23.19
C THR A 351 -14.58 -15.58 23.88
N GLY A 352 -15.36 -14.53 24.03
CA GLY A 352 -14.85 -13.22 24.42
C GLY A 352 -15.93 -12.15 24.36
N ILE A 353 -15.59 -10.96 24.85
CA ILE A 353 -16.42 -9.77 24.75
C ILE A 353 -15.90 -8.94 23.57
N ALA A 354 -16.71 -8.82 22.52
CA ALA A 354 -16.36 -7.98 21.36
C ALA A 354 -16.53 -6.48 21.64
N GLY A 355 -17.34 -6.10 22.64
CA GLY A 355 -17.69 -4.72 22.97
C GLY A 355 -18.78 -4.14 22.05
N PRO A 356 -19.27 -2.91 22.33
CA PRO A 356 -18.87 -2.05 23.45
C PRO A 356 -19.49 -2.46 24.80
N GLU A 357 -20.57 -3.23 24.78
CA GLU A 357 -21.20 -3.76 26.00
C GLU A 357 -20.58 -5.11 26.40
N GLY A 358 -20.69 -5.47 27.69
CA GLY A 358 -20.35 -6.80 28.17
C GLY A 358 -21.43 -7.80 27.74
N GLY A 359 -21.01 -8.86 27.05
CA GLY A 359 -21.90 -9.93 26.56
C GLY A 359 -22.28 -10.96 27.61
#